data_AF-A0A965QW09-F1
#
_entry.id   AF-A0A965QW09-F1
#
_cell.length_a   1.000
_cell.length_b   1.000
_cell.length_c   1.000
_cell.angle_alpha   90.00
_cell.angle_beta   90.00
_cell.angle_gamma   90.00
#
_symmetry.space_group_name_H-M   'P 1'
#
loop_
_entity.id
_entity.type
_entity.pdbx_description
1 polymer ?
#
loop_
_entity_poly.entity_id
_entity_poly.type
_entity_poly.pdbx_seq_one_letter_code
_entity_poly.pdbx_strand_id
1 'polypeptide(L)'
;MNPLLWIALLLLVGLAMMMLEVFVPSGGVLGFLSVVALIAAVVTAFVEQGATLGMAVLATTFVAVPVALGLAFRWFPQTPLGQRVLPPPPRAEDVVPDADRRRRLRDLVGQRGATSSDLLPWGGVEIDGRPFDAVSEG
;
A
#
# COMPACT_ATOMS: atom_id res chain seq x y z
N MET A 1 -36.65 -12.75 -21.82
CA MET A 1 -35.77 -11.73 -21.18
C MET A 1 -34.47 -11.70 -21.97
N ASN A 2 -33.81 -10.55 -22.14
CA ASN A 2 -32.61 -10.47 -23.00
C ASN A 2 -31.39 -11.11 -22.30
N PRO A 3 -30.87 -12.27 -22.76
CA PRO A 3 -29.75 -12.97 -22.12
C PRO A 3 -28.48 -12.12 -22.01
N LEU A 4 -28.24 -11.19 -22.93
CA LEU A 4 -27.10 -10.28 -22.88
C LEU A 4 -27.13 -9.37 -21.64
N LEU A 5 -28.32 -8.95 -21.21
CA LEU A 5 -28.49 -8.09 -20.04
C LEU A 5 -28.07 -8.86 -18.77
N TRP A 6 -28.50 -10.12 -18.65
CA TRP A 6 -28.13 -10.96 -17.50
C TRP A 6 -26.63 -11.22 -17.43
N ILE A 7 -25.99 -11.51 -18.56
CA ILE A 7 -24.54 -11.71 -18.62
C ILE A 7 -23.82 -10.44 -18.15
N ALA A 8 -24.21 -9.27 -18.67
CA ALA A 8 -23.62 -7.99 -18.29
C ALA A 8 -23.84 -7.67 -16.81
N LEU A 9 -25.04 -7.94 -16.29
CA LEU A 9 -25.38 -7.71 -14.88
C LEU A 9 -24.56 -8.61 -13.95
N LEU A 10 -24.46 -9.91 -14.23
CA LEU A 10 -23.68 -10.86 -13.44
C LEU A 10 -22.19 -10.49 -13.45
N LEU A 11 -21.66 -10.07 -14.60
CA LEU A 11 -20.28 -9.63 -14.73
C LEU A 11 -20.02 -8.35 -13.93
N LEU A 12 -20.89 -7.35 -14.04
CA LEU A 12 -20.78 -6.09 -13.31
C LEU A 12 -20.90 -6.30 -11.79
N VAL A 13 -21.89 -7.06 -11.35
CA VAL A 13 -22.11 -7.37 -9.93
C VAL A 13 -20.94 -8.18 -9.38
N GLY A 14 -20.47 -9.20 -10.11
CA GLY A 14 -19.31 -10.00 -9.72
C GLY A 14 -18.06 -9.13 -9.52
N LEU A 15 -17.73 -8.28 -10.49
CA LEU A 15 -16.61 -7.35 -10.38
C LEU A 15 -16.79 -6.35 -9.23
N ALA A 16 -18.00 -5.81 -9.03
CA ALA A 16 -18.28 -4.88 -7.94
C ALA A 16 -18.11 -5.55 -6.57
N MET A 17 -18.62 -6.78 -6.39
CA MET A 17 -18.44 -7.56 -5.16
C MET A 17 -16.96 -7.89 -4.91
N MET A 18 -16.21 -8.19 -5.98
CA MET A 18 -14.76 -8.40 -5.89
C MET A 18 -14.04 -7.16 -5.36
N MET A 19 -14.34 -5.99 -5.92
CA MET A 19 -13.76 -4.73 -5.45
C MET A 19 -14.17 -4.46 -4.00
N LEU A 20 -15.43 -4.72 -3.66
CA LEU A 20 -15.95 -4.50 -2.32
C LEU A 20 -15.25 -5.38 -1.28
N GLU A 21 -14.88 -6.63 -1.58
CA GLU A 21 -14.09 -7.48 -0.67
C GLU A 21 -12.75 -6.83 -0.29
N VAL A 22 -12.11 -6.11 -1.22
CA VAL A 22 -10.85 -5.40 -0.93
C VAL A 22 -11.10 -4.23 0.02
N PHE A 23 -12.20 -3.49 -0.16
CA PHE A 23 -12.54 -2.34 0.69
C PHE A 23 -13.21 -2.71 2.02
N VAL A 24 -13.88 -3.86 2.08
CA VAL A 24 -14.61 -4.37 3.24
C VAL A 24 -14.20 -5.83 3.36
N PRO A 25 -13.07 -6.13 4.05
CA PRO A 25 -12.56 -7.49 4.16
C PRO A 25 -13.57 -8.33 4.93
N SER A 26 -14.46 -8.99 4.19
CA SER A 26 -15.61 -9.72 4.73
C SER A 26 -15.23 -11.12 5.21
N GLY A 27 -13.93 -11.46 5.12
CA GLY A 27 -13.41 -12.80 5.35
C GLY A 27 -13.60 -13.73 4.14
N GLY A 28 -13.79 -13.16 2.95
CA GLY A 28 -13.94 -13.92 1.70
C GLY A 28 -15.38 -14.19 1.26
N VAL A 29 -16.40 -13.70 1.97
CA VAL A 29 -17.82 -13.92 1.61
C VAL A 29 -18.18 -13.20 0.32
N LEU A 30 -17.83 -11.91 0.17
CA LEU A 30 -18.07 -11.15 -1.06
C LEU A 30 -17.17 -11.68 -2.18
N GLY A 31 -15.94 -12.07 -1.86
CA GLY A 31 -15.03 -12.75 -2.80
C GLY A 31 -15.63 -14.04 -3.37
N PHE A 32 -16.24 -14.88 -2.53
CA PHE A 32 -16.91 -16.10 -2.96
C PHE A 32 -18.12 -15.80 -3.86
N LEU A 33 -18.99 -14.87 -3.45
CA LEU A 33 -20.17 -14.47 -4.23
C LEU A 33 -19.77 -13.84 -5.59
N SER A 34 -18.69 -13.07 -5.61
CA SER A 34 -18.09 -12.55 -6.84
C SER A 34 -17.71 -13.67 -7.80
N VAL A 35 -16.95 -14.68 -7.33
CA VAL A 35 -16.53 -15.81 -8.16
C VAL A 35 -17.73 -16.56 -8.73
N VAL A 36 -18.74 -16.83 -7.90
CA VAL A 36 -19.99 -17.48 -8.33
C VAL A 36 -20.69 -16.65 -9.42
N ALA A 37 -20.81 -15.34 -9.23
CA ALA A 37 -21.44 -14.45 -10.22
C ALA A 37 -20.66 -14.39 -11.54
N LEU A 38 -19.33 -14.31 -11.50
CA LEU A 38 -18.48 -14.28 -12.69
C LEU A 38 -18.53 -15.60 -13.46
N ILE A 39 -18.50 -16.74 -12.76
CA ILE A 39 -18.66 -18.06 -13.37
C ILE A 39 -20.05 -18.16 -14.02
N ALA A 40 -21.11 -17.74 -13.33
CA ALA A 40 -22.45 -17.73 -13.87
C ALA A 40 -22.54 -16.87 -15.15
N ALA A 41 -21.93 -15.68 -15.18
CA ALA A 41 -21.89 -14.82 -16.36
C ALA A 41 -21.25 -15.54 -17.56
N VAL A 42 -20.11 -16.19 -17.34
CA VAL A 42 -19.38 -16.93 -18.39
C VAL A 42 -20.20 -18.13 -18.87
N VAL A 43 -20.73 -18.94 -17.96
CA VAL A 43 -21.54 -20.12 -18.31
C VAL A 43 -22.79 -19.72 -19.08
N THR A 44 -23.52 -18.69 -18.62
CA THR A 44 -24.70 -18.17 -19.34
C THR A 44 -24.31 -17.65 -20.73
N ALA A 45 -23.15 -17.02 -20.89
CA ALA A 45 -22.68 -16.60 -22.20
C ALA A 45 -22.42 -17.79 -23.15
N PHE A 46 -21.78 -18.86 -22.67
CA PHE A 46 -21.58 -20.06 -23.50
C PHE A 46 -22.90 -20.77 -23.86
N VAL A 47 -23.82 -20.87 -22.91
CA VAL A 47 -25.09 -21.61 -23.08
C VAL A 47 -26.08 -20.84 -23.97
N GLU A 48 -26.26 -19.55 -23.74
CA GLU A 48 -27.32 -18.76 -24.38
C GLU A 48 -26.85 -18.02 -25.65
N GLN A 49 -25.54 -17.76 -25.79
CA GLN A 49 -24.99 -16.95 -26.89
C GLN A 49 -24.00 -17.72 -27.78
N GLY A 50 -23.66 -18.95 -27.41
CA GLY A 50 -22.72 -19.80 -28.15
C GLY A 50 -21.25 -19.46 -27.92
N ALA A 51 -20.38 -20.23 -28.57
CA ALA A 51 -18.94 -20.26 -28.29
C ALA A 51 -18.23 -18.92 -28.54
N THR A 52 -18.61 -18.17 -29.58
CA THR A 52 -17.94 -16.91 -29.94
C THR A 52 -18.13 -15.85 -28.84
N LEU A 53 -19.37 -15.63 -28.40
CA LEU A 53 -19.67 -14.68 -27.33
C LEU A 53 -19.21 -15.20 -25.97
N GLY A 54 -19.35 -16.50 -25.70
CA GLY A 54 -18.80 -17.13 -24.49
C GLY A 54 -17.30 -16.90 -24.34
N MET A 55 -16.53 -17.09 -25.42
CA MET A 55 -15.09 -16.85 -25.42
C MET A 55 -14.73 -15.36 -25.25
N ALA A 56 -15.51 -14.45 -25.85
CA ALA A 56 -15.33 -13.02 -25.67
C ALA A 56 -15.58 -12.59 -24.21
N VAL A 57 -16.63 -13.11 -23.57
CA VAL A 57 -16.93 -12.85 -22.15
C VAL A 57 -15.85 -13.45 -21.26
N LEU A 58 -15.40 -14.67 -21.53
CA LEU A 58 -14.30 -15.29 -20.78
C LEU A 58 -13.01 -14.47 -20.85
N ALA A 59 -12.61 -14.06 -22.06
CA ALA A 59 -11.43 -13.21 -22.26
C ALA A 59 -11.58 -11.85 -21.56
N THR A 60 -12.77 -11.26 -21.62
CA THR A 60 -13.09 -10.01 -20.91
C THR A 60 -12.95 -10.20 -19.41
N THR A 61 -13.53 -11.25 -18.83
CA THR A 61 -13.42 -11.57 -17.40
C THR A 61 -11.95 -11.78 -16.99
N PHE A 62 -11.17 -12.48 -17.80
CA PHE A 62 -9.75 -12.74 -17.53
C PHE A 62 -8.92 -11.45 -17.44
N VAL A 63 -9.25 -10.43 -18.23
CA VAL A 63 -8.60 -9.10 -18.17
C VAL A 63 -9.22 -8.21 -17.09
N ALA A 64 -10.55 -8.22 -16.95
CA ALA A 64 -11.27 -7.34 -16.05
C ALA A 64 -10.97 -7.65 -14.57
N VAL A 65 -10.83 -8.92 -14.21
CA VAL A 65 -10.51 -9.36 -12.84
C VAL A 65 -9.20 -8.77 -12.31
N PRO A 66 -8.03 -8.96 -12.97
CA PRO A 66 -6.77 -8.38 -12.50
C PRO A 66 -6.77 -6.85 -12.57
N VAL A 67 -7.44 -6.24 -13.57
CA VAL A 67 -7.58 -4.79 -13.65
C VAL A 67 -8.39 -4.25 -12.46
N ALA A 68 -9.53 -4.87 -12.14
CA ALA A 68 -10.38 -4.47 -11.02
C ALA A 68 -9.66 -4.64 -9.68
N LEU A 69 -8.94 -5.75 -9.48
CA LEU A 69 -8.08 -5.94 -8.31
C LEU A 69 -6.96 -4.89 -8.23
N GLY A 70 -6.25 -4.65 -9.33
CA GLY A 70 -5.19 -3.66 -9.39
C GLY A 70 -5.68 -2.26 -9.04
N LEU A 71 -6.85 -1.86 -9.56
CA LEU A 71 -7.51 -0.60 -9.21
C LEU A 71 -7.97 -0.57 -7.75
N ALA A 72 -8.56 -1.66 -7.26
CA ALA A 72 -9.00 -1.76 -5.87
C ALA A 72 -7.82 -1.57 -4.91
N PHE A 73 -6.70 -2.28 -5.11
CA PHE A 73 -5.49 -2.10 -4.30
C PHE A 73 -4.82 -0.74 -4.50
N ARG A 74 -4.88 -0.15 -5.69
CA ARG A 74 -4.37 1.20 -5.96
C ARG A 74 -5.14 2.27 -5.21
N TRP A 75 -6.46 2.13 -5.10
CA TRP A 75 -7.35 3.08 -4.42
C TRP A 75 -7.51 2.79 -2.94
N PHE A 76 -7.30 1.55 -2.51
CA PHE A 76 -7.46 1.14 -1.11
C PHE A 76 -6.74 2.07 -0.12
N PRO A 77 -5.45 2.46 -0.30
CA PRO A 77 -4.76 3.37 0.61
C PRO A 77 -5.37 4.77 0.70
N GLN A 78 -6.14 5.20 -0.30
CA GLN A 78 -6.81 6.50 -0.32
C GLN A 78 -8.16 6.46 0.42
N THR A 79 -8.69 5.27 0.70
CA THR A 79 -9.96 5.11 1.42
C THR A 79 -9.81 5.27 2.94
N PRO A 80 -10.87 5.66 3.67
CA PRO A 80 -10.81 5.78 5.12
C PRO A 80 -10.43 4.49 5.85
N LEU A 81 -10.84 3.33 5.30
CA LEU A 81 -10.46 2.04 5.88
C LEU A 81 -8.98 1.75 5.61
N GLY A 82 -8.51 1.94 4.38
CA GLY A 82 -7.10 1.73 4.05
C GLY A 82 -6.17 2.61 4.86
N GLN A 83 -6.51 3.88 5.09
CA GLN A 83 -5.73 4.78 5.95
C GLN A 83 -5.71 4.38 7.43
N ARG A 84 -6.73 3.67 7.92
CA ARG A 84 -6.78 3.15 9.30
C ARG A 84 -5.99 1.86 9.47
N VAL A 85 -5.94 1.03 8.43
CA VAL A 85 -5.31 -0.29 8.47
C VAL A 85 -3.84 -0.24 8.07
N LEU A 86 -3.48 0.62 7.11
CA LEU A 86 -2.11 0.76 6.64
C LEU A 86 -1.30 1.67 7.58
N PRO A 87 -0.03 1.34 7.86
CA PRO A 87 0.84 2.24 8.59
C PRO A 87 1.00 3.56 7.83
N PRO A 88 1.13 4.69 8.54
CA PRO A 88 1.37 5.97 7.88
C PRO A 88 2.66 5.88 7.05
N PRO A 89 2.70 6.52 5.87
CA PRO A 89 3.92 6.57 5.09
C PRO A 89 5.04 7.19 5.93
N PRO A 90 6.27 6.65 5.87
CA PRO A 90 7.39 7.18 6.64
C PRO A 90 7.65 8.63 6.24
N ARG A 91 7.93 9.49 7.23
CA ARG A 91 8.33 10.87 6.97
C ARG A 91 9.73 10.86 6.36
N ALA A 92 10.07 11.91 5.61
CA ALA A 92 11.42 12.05 5.05
C ALA A 92 12.52 11.94 6.13
N GLU A 93 12.21 12.36 7.36
CA GLU A 93 13.07 12.26 8.54
C GLU A 93 13.30 10.81 8.99
N ASP A 94 12.30 9.93 8.85
CA ASP A 94 12.34 8.52 9.28
C ASP A 94 13.18 7.64 8.34
N VAL A 95 13.49 8.15 7.13
CA VAL A 95 14.26 7.45 6.09
C VAL A 95 15.69 7.98 5.94
N VAL A 96 16.09 9.02 6.68
CA VAL A 96 17.50 9.44 6.76
C VAL A 96 18.22 8.53 7.76
N PRO A 97 19.28 7.80 7.35
CA PRO A 97 20.11 7.05 8.29
C PRO A 97 20.61 7.96 9.41
N ASP A 98 20.54 7.50 10.66
CA ASP A 98 20.97 8.26 11.82
C ASP A 98 20.25 9.62 12.02
N ALA A 99 19.01 9.78 11.54
CA ALA A 99 18.23 11.01 11.72
C ALA A 99 18.19 11.51 13.17
N ASP A 100 17.90 10.63 14.12
CA ASP A 100 17.88 10.96 15.55
C ASP A 100 19.24 11.39 16.07
N ARG A 101 20.31 10.71 15.63
CA ARG A 101 21.68 11.07 15.99
C ARG A 101 22.05 12.43 15.42
N ARG A 102 21.70 12.71 14.16
CA ARG A 102 21.91 14.01 13.50
C ARG A 102 21.09 15.12 14.13
N ARG A 103 19.88 14.83 14.61
CA ARG A 103 19.02 15.81 15.31
C ARG A 103 19.61 16.15 16.68
N ARG A 104 20.01 15.14 17.46
CA ARG A 104 20.72 15.31 18.73
C ARG A 104 22.01 16.10 18.56
N LEU A 105 22.83 15.79 17.55
CA LEU A 105 24.07 16.53 17.28
C LEU A 105 23.80 17.99 16.91
N ARG A 106 22.71 18.27 16.17
CA ARG A 106 22.28 19.65 15.88
C ARG A 106 21.84 20.40 17.12
N ASP A 107 21.19 19.75 18.07
CA ASP A 107 20.76 20.36 19.33
C ASP A 107 21.95 20.75 20.24
N LEU A 108 23.14 20.18 20.00
CA LEU A 108 24.38 20.54 20.71
C LEU A 108 25.06 21.80 20.15
N VAL A 109 24.64 22.30 18.98
CA VAL A 109 25.22 23.51 18.38
C VAL A 109 24.97 24.72 19.30
N GLY A 110 26.05 25.40 19.70
CA GLY A 110 26.01 26.54 20.62
C GLY A 110 26.06 26.16 22.10
N GLN A 111 26.01 24.87 22.44
CA GLN A 111 26.26 24.41 23.82
C GLN A 111 27.75 24.46 24.15
N ARG A 112 28.07 24.55 25.44
CA ARG A 112 29.45 24.51 25.95
C ARG A 112 29.71 23.15 26.59
N GLY A 113 30.90 22.60 26.32
CA GLY A 113 31.39 21.36 26.92
C GLY A 113 32.85 21.49 27.34
N ALA A 114 33.39 20.42 27.89
CA ALA A 114 34.80 20.30 28.26
C ALA A 114 35.50 19.25 27.40
N THR A 115 36.79 19.43 27.14
CA THR A 115 37.60 18.40 26.47
C THR A 115 37.90 17.26 27.44
N SER A 116 37.59 16.02 27.06
CA SER A 116 37.94 14.83 27.83
C SER A 116 39.30 14.24 27.41
N SER A 117 39.80 14.60 26.24
CA SER A 117 41.15 14.33 25.76
C SER A 117 41.71 15.56 25.04
N ASP A 118 43.03 15.60 24.81
CA ASP A 118 43.64 16.63 23.96
C ASP A 118 43.01 16.60 22.56
N LEU A 119 42.67 17.79 22.03
CA LEU A 119 42.11 17.97 20.68
C LEU A 119 43.25 18.31 19.72
N LEU A 120 43.77 17.32 18.99
CA LEU A 120 44.93 17.48 18.11
C LEU A 120 44.72 16.90 16.69
N PRO A 121 43.92 17.50 15.79
CA PRO A 121 42.80 18.42 16.01
C PRO A 121 41.49 17.68 16.38
N TRP A 122 41.53 16.35 16.45
CA TRP A 122 40.39 15.50 16.83
C TRP A 122 40.57 15.01 18.27
N GLY A 123 39.45 14.68 18.94
CA GLY A 123 39.46 14.04 20.26
C GLY A 123 38.09 14.05 20.92
N GLY A 124 38.05 13.61 22.17
CA GLY A 124 36.83 13.50 22.96
C GLY A 124 36.43 14.80 23.64
N VAL A 125 35.15 15.11 23.60
CA VAL A 125 34.52 16.21 24.34
C VAL A 125 33.34 15.68 25.15
N GLU A 126 33.12 16.26 26.31
CA GLU A 126 32.01 15.97 27.19
C GLU A 126 31.04 17.16 27.20
N ILE A 127 29.80 16.93 26.77
CA ILE A 127 28.72 17.94 26.77
C ILE A 127 27.56 17.35 27.57
N ASP A 128 27.14 18.06 28.62
CA ASP A 128 26.10 17.62 29.57
C ASP A 128 26.34 16.19 30.13
N GLY A 129 27.58 15.89 30.52
CA GLY A 129 27.92 14.59 31.12
C GLY A 129 27.95 13.42 30.13
N ARG A 130 27.92 13.70 28.82
CA ARG A 130 27.94 12.68 27.76
C ARG A 130 29.16 12.85 26.85
N PRO A 131 29.87 11.76 26.52
CA PRO A 131 31.02 11.81 25.64
C PRO A 131 30.61 11.88 24.17
N PHE A 132 31.31 12.70 23.40
CA PHE A 132 31.20 12.85 21.96
C PHE A 132 32.60 12.99 21.34
N ASP A 133 32.75 12.57 20.09
CA ASP A 133 33.95 12.90 19.31
C ASP A 133 33.75 14.24 18.61
N ALA A 134 34.78 15.08 18.64
CA ALA A 134 34.79 16.36 17.97
C ALA A 134 36.11 16.59 17.22
N VAL A 135 36.06 17.54 16.29
CA VAL A 135 37.24 18.04 15.58
C VAL A 135 37.26 19.55 15.78
N SER A 136 38.38 20.09 16.28
CA SER A 136 38.61 21.53 16.40
C SER A 136 38.76 22.15 15.01
N GLU A 137 38.19 23.34 14.82
CA GLU A 137 38.38 24.13 13.60
C GLU A 137 39.71 24.90 13.59
N GLY A 138 40.45 24.95 14.71
CA GLY A 138 41.74 25.61 14.87
C GLY A 138 42.26 25.56 16.30
#